data_AF-A0A820IE23-F1
#
_entry.id   AF-A0A820IE23-F1
#
_cell.length_a   1.000
_cell.length_b   1.000
_cell.length_c   1.000
_cell.angle_alpha   90.00
_cell.angle_beta   90.00
_cell.angle_gamma   90.00
#
_symmetry.space_group_name_H-M   'P 1'
#
loop_
_entity.id
_entity.type
_entity.pdbx_description
1 polymer ?
#
loop_
_entity_poly.entity_id
_entity_poly.type
_entity_poly.pdbx_seq_one_letter_code
_entity_poly.pdbx_strand_id
1 'polypeptide(L)' 'MDLAILTELSELNPKNDQIFKRALDSPHHGRSKQVKLSKKSLDLNCTICGDRAIGFNYDVLSCASCKAFFRRNAYQPS' A
#
# COMPACT_ATOMS: atom_id res chain seq x y z
N MET A 1 13.44 -23.65 21.18
CA MET A 1 12.91 -22.78 20.11
C MET A 1 13.28 -21.37 20.53
N ASP A 2 14.17 -20.74 19.77
CA ASP A 2 14.88 -19.53 20.20
C ASP A 2 13.94 -18.32 20.21
N LEU A 3 13.77 -17.69 21.38
CA LEU A 3 12.87 -16.55 21.56
C LEU A 3 13.33 -15.32 20.76
N ALA A 4 14.62 -15.23 20.40
CA ALA A 4 15.16 -14.16 19.58
C ALA A 4 14.57 -14.15 18.16
N ILE A 5 14.36 -15.33 17.57
CA ILE A 5 13.80 -15.48 16.21
C ILE A 5 12.36 -14.99 16.17
N LEU A 6 11.57 -15.25 17.21
CA LEU A 6 10.19 -14.78 17.28
C LEU A 6 10.09 -13.25 17.37
N THR A 7 11.05 -12.60 18.05
CA THR A 7 11.11 -11.14 18.15
C THR A 7 11.46 -10.48 16.81
N GLU A 8 12.46 -11.00 16.09
CA GLU A 8 12.83 -10.49 14.75
C GLU A 8 11.69 -10.63 13.73
N LEU A 9 10.96 -11.74 13.76
CA LEU A 9 9.79 -11.93 12.87
C LEU A 9 8.64 -10.96 13.17
N SER A 10 8.54 -10.45 14.40
CA SER A 10 7.52 -9.46 14.78
C SER A 10 7.85 -8.04 14.31
N GLU A 11 9.14 -7.71 14.20
CA GLU A 11 9.63 -6.43 13.66
C GLU A 11 9.56 -6.39 12.13
N LEU A 12 9.63 -7.55 11.48
CA LEU A 12 9.40 -7.69 10.04
C LEU A 12 7.92 -7.69 9.64
N ASN A 13 6.99 -7.55 10.60
CA ASN A 13 5.58 -7.47 10.29
C ASN A 13 5.28 -6.11 9.60
N PRO A 14 4.89 -6.08 8.32
CA PRO A 14 4.61 -4.83 7.62
C PRO A 14 3.46 -4.03 8.27
N LYS A 15 2.63 -4.65 9.12
CA LYS A 15 1.59 -3.98 9.91
C LYS A 15 2.13 -3.19 11.12
N ASN A 16 3.36 -3.47 11.55
CA ASN A 16 4.03 -2.76 12.65
C ASN A 16 4.84 -1.55 12.18
N ASP A 17 5.00 -1.36 10.86
CA ASP A 17 5.66 -0.17 10.33
C ASP A 17 4.79 1.06 10.60
N GLN A 18 5.34 2.03 11.33
CA GLN A 18 4.68 3.29 11.64
C GLN A 18 4.26 4.06 10.37
N ILE A 19 4.95 3.86 9.25
CA ILE A 19 4.59 4.40 7.94
C ILE A 19 3.30 3.72 7.43
N PHE A 20 3.18 2.41 7.60
CA PHE A 20 1.99 1.65 7.22
C PHE A 20 0.78 2.02 8.09
N LYS A 21 0.95 2.13 9.41
CA LYS A 21 -0.07 2.62 10.34
C LYS A 21 -0.54 4.03 9.96
N ARG A 22 0.39 4.97 9.73
CA ARG A 22 0.05 6.34 9.30
C ARG A 22 -0.63 6.39 7.93
N ALA A 23 -0.32 5.48 7.02
CA ALA A 23 -0.99 5.38 5.73
C ALA A 23 -2.44 4.89 5.86
N LEU A 24 -2.72 3.99 6.82
CA LEU A 24 -4.07 3.50 7.12
C LEU A 24 -4.90 4.47 7.95
N ASP A 25 -4.27 5.19 8.87
CA ASP A 25 -4.96 6.06 9.85
C ASP A 25 -5.20 7.49 9.33
N SER A 26 -4.75 7.82 8.11
CA SER A 26 -4.89 9.18 7.57
C SER A 26 -6.35 9.45 7.16
N PRO A 27 -7.06 10.43 7.75
CA PRO A 27 -8.47 10.67 7.45
C PRO A 27 -8.63 11.15 6.01
N HIS A 28 -9.35 10.38 5.21
CA HIS A 28 -9.57 10.62 3.79
C HIS A 28 -10.53 11.81 3.58
N HIS A 29 -9.97 13.00 3.33
CA HIS A 29 -10.71 14.11 2.71
C HIS A 29 -9.92 14.69 1.53
N GLY A 30 -10.21 14.17 0.34
CA GLY A 30 -10.21 14.98 -0.90
C GLY A 30 -8.89 15.37 -1.56
N ARG A 31 -7.72 14.86 -1.17
CA ARG A 31 -6.50 15.10 -1.96
C ARG A 31 -5.58 13.89 -1.91
N SER A 32 -5.40 13.21 -3.04
CA SER A 32 -4.30 12.27 -3.27
C SER A 32 -2.97 13.00 -3.09
N LYS A 33 -2.55 13.26 -1.84
CA LYS A 33 -1.13 13.37 -1.55
C LYS A 33 -0.63 11.97 -1.82
N GLN A 34 0.02 11.77 -2.97
CA GLN A 34 0.94 10.66 -3.10
C GLN A 34 1.85 10.79 -1.90
N VAL A 35 1.61 9.99 -0.86
CA VAL A 35 2.64 9.68 0.12
C VAL A 35 3.68 9.01 -0.77
N LYS A 36 4.65 9.81 -1.24
CA LYS A 36 5.84 9.29 -1.87
C LYS A 36 6.42 8.42 -0.78
N LEU A 37 6.17 7.11 -0.85
CA LEU A 37 6.87 6.13 -0.05
C LEU A 37 8.34 6.48 -0.24
N SER A 38 8.92 7.06 0.79
CA SER A 38 10.30 7.53 0.74
C SER A 38 11.17 6.35 0.31
N LYS A 39 12.28 6.62 -0.39
CA LYS A 39 13.15 5.66 -1.11
C LYS A 39 13.54 4.34 -0.41
N LYS A 40 13.24 4.15 0.87
CA LYS A 40 13.02 2.82 1.47
C LYS A 40 11.62 2.32 1.09
N SER A 41 11.38 2.10 -0.20
CA SER A 41 10.15 1.47 -0.66
C SER A 41 10.11 0.06 -0.08
N LEU A 42 9.28 -0.15 0.94
CA LEU A 42 8.74 -1.48 1.20
C LEU A 42 8.31 -2.05 -0.16
N ASP A 43 8.77 -3.27 -0.49
CA ASP A 43 8.33 -4.00 -1.68
C ASP A 43 6.86 -4.40 -1.50
N LEU A 44 6.00 -3.39 -1.57
CA LEU A 44 4.56 -3.52 -1.48
C LEU A 44 4.04 -3.98 -2.82
N ASN A 45 3.19 -5.00 -2.79
CA ASN A 45 2.57 -5.57 -3.99
C ASN A 45 1.17 -5.00 -4.17
N CYS A 46 0.80 -4.74 -5.42
CA CYS A 46 -0.53 -4.35 -5.82
C CYS A 46 -1.52 -5.45 -5.43
N THR A 47 -2.53 -5.11 -4.66
CA THR A 47 -3.54 -6.09 -4.22
C THR A 47 -4.46 -6.56 -5.34
N ILE A 48 -4.46 -5.87 -6.49
CA ILE A 48 -5.25 -6.22 -7.65
C ILE A 48 -4.53 -7.20 -8.58
N CYS A 49 -3.23 -7.01 -8.85
CA CYS A 49 -2.49 -7.80 -9.85
C CYS A 49 -1.12 -8.34 -9.39
N GLY A 50 -0.64 -7.96 -8.20
CA GLY A 50 0.64 -8.41 -7.67
C GLY A 50 1.89 -7.62 -8.09
N ASP A 51 1.80 -6.75 -9.11
CA ASP A 51 2.92 -5.88 -9.53
C ASP A 51 3.31 -4.86 -8.44
N ARG A 52 4.48 -4.24 -8.54
CA ARG A 52 4.97 -3.24 -7.58
C ARG A 52 3.95 -2.13 -7.37
N ALA A 53 3.43 -2.03 -6.15
CA ALA A 53 2.53 -0.96 -5.77
C ALA A 53 3.26 0.37 -5.73
N ILE A 54 2.58 1.42 -6.14
CA ILE A 54 3.09 2.80 -6.07
C ILE A 54 2.49 3.58 -4.90
N GLY A 55 1.53 2.97 -4.18
CA GLY A 55 0.80 3.53 -3.07
C GLY A 55 -0.69 3.18 -3.11
N PHE A 56 -1.47 3.84 -2.25
CA PHE A 56 -2.93 3.73 -2.26
C PHE A 56 -3.52 4.61 -3.37
N ASN A 57 -4.38 4.03 -4.20
CA ASN A 57 -5.22 4.76 -5.15
C ASN A 57 -6.65 4.27 -4.98
N TYR A 58 -7.61 5.19 -4.84
CA TYR A 58 -9.01 4.85 -4.56
C TYR A 58 -9.13 3.90 -3.36
N ASP A 59 -8.40 4.22 -2.29
CA ASP A 59 -8.33 3.48 -1.01
C ASP A 59 -7.81 2.04 -1.10
N VAL A 60 -7.24 1.66 -2.25
CA VAL A 60 -6.64 0.35 -2.49
C VAL A 60 -5.16 0.48 -2.85
N LEU A 61 -4.31 -0.31 -2.18
CA LEU A 61 -2.89 -0.43 -2.52
C LEU A 61 -2.73 -1.04 -3.93
N SER A 62 -2.26 -0.22 -4.87
CA SER A 62 -2.28 -0.55 -6.30
C SER A 62 -1.06 -0.04 -7.07
N CYS A 63 -0.76 -0.70 -8.19
CA CYS A 63 0.27 -0.28 -9.15
C CYS A 63 -0.26 0.78 -10.13
N ALA A 64 0.64 1.34 -10.93
CA ALA A 64 0.32 2.39 -11.91
C ALA A 64 -0.69 1.93 -12.98
N SER A 65 -0.59 0.68 -13.44
CA SER A 65 -1.45 0.13 -14.48
C SER A 65 -2.88 -0.08 -13.98
N CYS A 66 -3.08 -0.66 -12.79
CA CYS A 66 -4.40 -0.82 -12.17
C CYS A 66 -5.08 0.52 -11.90
N LYS A 67 -4.34 1.54 -11.45
CA LYS A 67 -4.85 2.91 -11.31
C LYS A 67 -5.39 3.46 -12.64
N ALA A 68 -4.60 3.33 -13.71
CA ALA A 68 -4.97 3.85 -15.03
C ALA A 68 -6.13 3.05 -15.66
N PHE A 69 -6.19 1.74 -15.39
CA PHE A 69 -7.30 0.89 -15.79
C PHE A 69 -8.59 1.32 -15.10
N PHE A 70 -8.58 1.46 -13.76
CA PHE A 70 -9.77 1.88 -13.01
C PHE A 70 -10.29 3.23 -13.50
N ARG A 71 -9.43 4.24 -13.64
CA ARG A 71 -9.85 5.57 -14.14
C ARG A 71 -10.54 5.54 -15.51
N ARG A 72 -10.13 4.65 -16.42
CA ARG A 72 -10.73 4.52 -17.77
C ARG A 72 -12.07 3.78 -17.76
N ASN A 73 -12.26 2.90 -16.79
CA ASN A 73 -13.41 1.98 -16.75
C ASN A 73 -14.37 2.25 -15.58
N ALA A 74 -14.10 3.23 -14.71
CA ALA A 74 -14.89 3.53 -13.52
C ALA A 74 -16.38 3.85 -13.79
N TYR A 75 -16.72 4.19 -15.05
CA TYR A 75 -18.07 4.51 -15.47
C TYR A 75 -18.62 3.57 -16.56
N GLN A 76 -17.92 2.48 -16.88
CA GLN A 76 -18.49 1.47 -17.77
C GLN A 76 -19.40 0.54 -16.96
N PRO A 77 -20.71 0.49 -17.25
CA PRO A 77 -21.60 -0.48 -16.61
C PRO A 77 -21.16 -1.89 -17.02
N SER A 78 -21.01 -2.75 -16.02
CA SER A 78 -20.73 -4.19 -16.17
C SER A 78 -21.89 -4.93 -16.82
#